data_AF-A0A2G4JF52-F1
#
_entry.id   AF-A0A2G4JF52-F1
#
_cell.length_a   1.000
_cell.length_b   1.000
_cell.length_c   1.000
_cell.angle_alpha   90.00
_cell.angle_beta   90.00
_cell.angle_gamma   90.00
#
_symmetry.space_group_name_H-M   'P 1'
#
loop_
_entity.id
_entity.type
_entity.pdbx_description
1 polymer ?
#
loop_
_entity_poly.entity_id
_entity_poly.type
_entity_poly.pdbx_seq_one_letter_code
_entity_poly.pdbx_strand_id
1 'polypeptide(L)'
;MSEEQSPDSISQAPVNILFNPTTIAKKDVWDIDLIQILNLLIRILEKSERKDLRVAGMAALSSALIYRMKVESIFALQRAALEKKPIRQRTDVDIELIDMPYRHESTYPVSLDDLLGLLQNLIGTIANPQSRRNRLEIEPFEAPNFQEFFISLENIIGKYEELIIKKISELGHGMLQDIVKDLDQIDSIRCFFAILFLARDEKVDLEQIDEDIKIILIKEKLTV
;
A
#
# COMPACT_ATOMS: atom_id res chain seq x y z
N MET A 1 -39.36 49.75 -28.38
CA MET A 1 -39.89 48.40 -28.51
C MET A 1 -38.80 47.47 -28.01
N SER A 2 -39.13 46.66 -27.01
CA SER A 2 -38.22 45.78 -26.29
C SER A 2 -37.78 44.64 -27.20
N GLU A 3 -36.48 44.46 -27.40
CA GLU A 3 -35.94 43.21 -27.93
C GLU A 3 -35.56 42.33 -26.74
N GLU A 4 -36.30 41.23 -26.63
CA GLU A 4 -36.15 40.22 -25.60
C GLU A 4 -34.78 39.52 -25.71
N GLN A 5 -34.16 39.41 -24.55
CA GLN A 5 -32.92 38.70 -24.27
C GLN A 5 -33.00 37.26 -24.77
N SER A 6 -32.04 36.80 -25.57
CA SER A 6 -31.95 35.39 -25.99
C SER A 6 -31.45 34.52 -24.83
N PRO A 7 -32.27 33.63 -24.24
CA PRO A 7 -31.85 32.72 -23.17
C PRO A 7 -31.23 31.40 -23.69
N ASP A 8 -30.95 31.31 -24.99
CA ASP A 8 -30.76 30.02 -25.68
C ASP A 8 -29.31 29.51 -25.75
N SER A 9 -28.30 30.22 -25.25
CA SER A 9 -26.89 29.74 -25.31
C SER A 9 -26.51 28.77 -24.19
N ILE A 10 -27.21 28.78 -23.05
CA ILE A 10 -26.87 27.97 -21.86
C ILE A 10 -27.41 26.52 -22.00
N SER A 11 -28.52 26.37 -22.71
CA SER A 11 -29.24 25.09 -22.89
C SER A 11 -28.72 24.24 -24.06
N GLN A 12 -27.75 24.75 -24.84
CA GLN A 12 -27.18 24.04 -25.98
C GLN A 12 -26.08 23.06 -25.56
N ALA A 13 -25.96 21.96 -26.31
CA ALA A 13 -24.79 21.10 -26.21
C ALA A 13 -23.54 21.90 -26.64
N PRO A 14 -22.40 21.81 -25.93
CA PRO A 14 -22.05 20.84 -24.91
C PRO A 14 -22.32 21.26 -23.44
N VAL A 15 -22.76 22.50 -23.19
CA VAL A 15 -22.91 23.07 -21.83
C VAL A 15 -24.06 22.41 -21.04
N ASN A 16 -25.11 21.96 -21.74
CA ASN A 16 -26.26 21.29 -21.15
C ASN A 16 -25.93 20.06 -20.26
N ILE A 17 -24.78 19.43 -20.49
CA ILE A 17 -24.29 18.29 -19.68
C ILE A 17 -24.07 18.72 -18.22
N LEU A 18 -23.67 19.97 -17.97
CA LEU A 18 -23.44 20.50 -16.63
C LEU A 18 -24.74 20.77 -15.85
N PHE A 19 -25.91 20.71 -16.49
CA PHE A 19 -27.19 21.01 -15.84
C PHE A 19 -28.10 19.79 -15.69
N ASN A 20 -27.74 18.65 -16.31
CA ASN A 20 -28.52 17.43 -16.25
C ASN A 20 -27.72 16.27 -15.63
N PRO A 21 -27.79 16.07 -14.30
CA PRO A 21 -27.03 15.02 -13.64
C PRO A 21 -27.44 13.60 -14.06
N THR A 22 -28.69 13.42 -14.50
CA THR A 22 -29.23 12.12 -14.91
C THR A 22 -28.70 11.62 -16.26
N THR A 23 -28.27 12.52 -17.15
CA THR A 23 -27.64 12.15 -18.43
C THR A 23 -26.17 11.79 -18.25
N ILE A 24 -25.50 12.31 -17.22
CA ILE A 24 -24.10 12.00 -16.89
C ILE A 24 -23.95 10.51 -16.54
N ALA A 25 -24.93 9.91 -15.85
CA ALA A 25 -24.89 8.50 -15.47
C ALA A 25 -25.05 7.51 -16.65
N LYS A 26 -25.60 7.97 -17.79
CA LYS A 26 -25.88 7.11 -18.95
C LYS A 26 -24.81 7.19 -20.03
N LYS A 27 -23.94 8.19 -19.98
CA LYS A 27 -22.89 8.43 -20.97
C LYS A 27 -21.52 8.11 -20.36
N ASP A 28 -20.59 7.63 -21.18
CA ASP A 28 -19.21 7.41 -20.73
C ASP A 28 -18.58 8.73 -20.27
N VAL A 29 -18.14 8.74 -19.02
CA VAL A 29 -17.65 9.93 -18.32
C VAL A 29 -16.34 10.45 -18.93
N TRP A 30 -15.59 9.56 -19.58
CA TRP A 30 -14.32 9.86 -20.24
C TRP A 30 -14.48 10.71 -21.51
N ASP A 31 -15.62 10.63 -22.20
CA ASP A 31 -15.90 11.41 -23.40
C ASP A 31 -16.20 12.89 -23.11
N ILE A 32 -16.31 13.25 -21.82
CA ILE A 32 -16.65 14.60 -21.38
C ILE A 32 -15.37 15.40 -21.14
N ASP A 33 -15.07 16.33 -22.05
CA ASP A 33 -14.04 17.35 -21.85
C ASP A 33 -14.57 18.49 -20.97
N LEU A 34 -14.45 18.29 -19.66
CA LEU A 34 -14.95 19.21 -18.64
C LEU A 34 -14.30 20.60 -18.72
N ILE A 35 -13.02 20.66 -19.11
CA ILE A 35 -12.25 21.91 -19.15
C ILE A 35 -12.78 22.81 -20.26
N GLN A 36 -12.98 22.24 -21.46
CA GLN A 36 -13.55 22.97 -22.58
C GLN A 36 -14.97 23.46 -22.28
N ILE A 37 -15.79 22.62 -21.65
CA ILE A 37 -17.18 22.97 -21.32
C ILE A 37 -17.23 24.07 -20.25
N LEU A 38 -16.38 24.03 -19.22
CA LEU A 38 -16.30 25.10 -18.21
C LEU A 38 -15.82 26.41 -18.80
N ASN A 39 -14.80 26.37 -19.66
CA ASN A 39 -14.30 27.58 -20.33
C ASN A 39 -15.37 28.20 -21.23
N LEU A 40 -16.16 27.38 -21.92
CA LEU A 40 -17.29 27.83 -22.71
C LEU A 40 -18.37 28.46 -21.82
N LEU A 41 -18.69 27.84 -20.68
CA LEU A 41 -19.63 28.37 -19.71
C LEU A 41 -19.18 29.73 -19.16
N ILE A 42 -17.90 29.87 -18.78
CA ILE A 42 -17.34 31.14 -18.30
C ILE A 42 -17.47 32.21 -19.38
N ARG A 43 -17.13 31.90 -20.63
CA ARG A 43 -17.28 32.83 -21.76
C ARG A 43 -18.73 33.26 -22.00
N ILE A 44 -19.70 32.37 -21.78
CA ILE A 44 -21.14 32.67 -21.87
C ILE A 44 -21.56 33.57 -20.71
N LEU A 45 -21.11 33.27 -19.48
CA LEU A 45 -21.41 34.07 -18.28
C LEU A 45 -20.76 35.46 -18.31
N GLU A 46 -19.60 35.62 -18.95
CA GLU A 46 -18.94 36.93 -19.15
C GLU A 46 -19.63 37.79 -20.20
N LYS A 47 -20.22 37.16 -21.23
CA LYS A 47 -21.02 37.86 -22.25
C LYS A 47 -22.42 38.22 -21.74
N SER A 48 -22.94 37.48 -20.76
CA SER A 48 -24.19 37.80 -20.09
C SER A 48 -23.99 38.99 -19.15
N GLU A 49 -24.81 40.02 -19.30
CA GLU A 49 -24.81 41.18 -18.39
C GLU A 49 -25.16 40.80 -16.94
N ARG A 50 -25.81 39.64 -16.75
CA ARG A 50 -26.18 39.08 -15.45
C ARG A 50 -25.43 37.78 -15.17
N LYS A 51 -24.66 37.77 -14.08
CA LYS A 51 -23.97 36.59 -13.57
C LYS A 51 -24.90 35.80 -12.66
N ASP A 52 -25.60 34.83 -13.23
CA ASP A 52 -26.45 33.95 -12.45
C ASP A 52 -25.60 32.95 -11.64
N LEU A 53 -25.34 33.28 -10.38
CA LEU A 53 -24.62 32.44 -9.42
C LEU A 53 -25.25 31.04 -9.27
N ARG A 54 -26.56 30.92 -9.49
CA ARG A 54 -27.28 29.63 -9.48
C ARG A 54 -26.78 28.69 -10.56
N VAL A 55 -26.52 29.21 -11.75
CA VAL A 55 -25.99 28.45 -12.89
C VAL A 55 -24.57 27.98 -12.58
N ALA A 56 -23.74 28.84 -12.00
CA ALA A 56 -22.40 28.49 -11.55
C ALA A 56 -22.42 27.40 -10.46
N GLY A 57 -23.35 27.49 -9.50
CA GLY A 57 -23.52 26.46 -8.45
C GLY A 57 -23.93 25.10 -9.00
N MET A 58 -24.87 25.06 -9.96
CA MET A 58 -25.26 23.82 -10.64
C MET A 58 -24.12 23.23 -11.46
N ALA A 59 -23.37 24.07 -12.18
CA ALA A 59 -22.20 23.65 -12.93
C ALA A 59 -21.07 23.13 -12.01
N ALA A 60 -20.86 23.75 -10.84
CA ALA A 60 -19.87 23.29 -9.87
C ALA A 60 -20.23 21.92 -9.29
N LEU A 61 -21.51 21.71 -8.93
CA LEU A 61 -22.01 20.42 -8.44
C LEU A 61 -21.84 19.33 -9.49
N SER A 62 -22.32 19.56 -10.71
CA SER A 62 -22.20 18.58 -11.79
C SER A 62 -20.73 18.30 -12.13
N SER A 63 -19.86 19.30 -12.05
CA SER A 63 -18.43 19.12 -12.25
C SER A 63 -17.79 18.24 -11.18
N ALA A 64 -18.14 18.46 -9.90
CA ALA A 64 -17.69 17.61 -8.81
C ALA A 64 -18.17 16.17 -8.98
N LEU A 65 -19.43 15.98 -9.43
CA LEU A 65 -19.99 14.66 -9.72
C LEU A 65 -19.23 13.95 -10.85
N ILE A 66 -18.99 14.64 -11.97
CA ILE A 66 -18.23 14.10 -13.11
C ILE A 66 -16.82 13.70 -12.65
N TYR A 67 -16.16 14.54 -11.86
CA TYR A 67 -14.81 14.25 -11.36
C TYR A 67 -14.80 13.02 -10.44
N ARG A 68 -15.77 12.91 -9.52
CA ARG A 68 -15.94 11.73 -8.67
C ARG A 68 -16.10 10.46 -9.51
N MET A 69 -16.95 10.49 -10.53
CA MET A 69 -17.15 9.34 -11.41
C MET A 69 -15.90 8.97 -12.21
N LYS A 70 -15.09 9.94 -12.65
CA LYS A 70 -13.79 9.65 -13.30
C LYS A 70 -12.84 8.92 -12.35
N VAL A 71 -12.74 9.39 -11.10
CA VAL A 71 -11.90 8.75 -10.08
C VAL A 71 -12.39 7.32 -9.77
N GLU A 72 -13.70 7.15 -9.57
CA GLU A 72 -14.31 5.83 -9.36
C GLU A 72 -14.03 4.87 -10.54
N SER A 73 -14.09 5.37 -11.78
CA SER A 73 -13.76 4.59 -12.98
C SER A 73 -12.29 4.12 -12.99
N ILE A 74 -11.35 4.98 -12.59
CA ILE A 74 -9.93 4.59 -12.46
C ILE A 74 -9.78 3.46 -11.42
N PHE A 75 -10.41 3.58 -10.26
CA PHE A 75 -10.35 2.54 -9.24
C PHE A 75 -11.04 1.24 -9.67
N ALA A 76 -12.17 1.33 -10.38
CA ALA A 76 -12.85 0.16 -10.94
C ALA A 76 -11.95 -0.57 -11.96
N LEU A 77 -11.25 0.17 -12.82
CA LEU A 77 -10.27 -0.39 -13.76
C LEU A 77 -9.10 -1.06 -13.03
N GLN A 78 -8.57 -0.43 -11.96
CA GLN A 78 -7.51 -1.02 -11.15
C GLN A 78 -7.96 -2.32 -10.47
N ARG A 79 -9.17 -2.34 -9.88
CA ARG A 79 -9.72 -3.55 -9.27
C ARG A 79 -9.93 -4.66 -10.29
N ALA A 80 -10.54 -4.34 -11.43
CA ALA A 80 -10.72 -5.31 -12.51
C ALA A 80 -9.37 -5.84 -13.04
N ALA A 81 -8.33 -5.01 -13.11
CA ALA A 81 -6.98 -5.43 -13.49
C ALA A 81 -6.31 -6.31 -12.42
N LEU A 82 -6.58 -6.06 -11.13
CA LEU A 82 -6.07 -6.88 -10.03
C LEU A 82 -6.76 -8.24 -9.97
N GLU A 83 -8.07 -8.29 -10.19
CA GLU A 83 -8.86 -9.52 -10.27
C GLU A 83 -8.51 -10.36 -11.50
N LYS A 84 -8.28 -9.70 -12.65
CA LYS A 84 -7.85 -10.34 -13.89
C LYS A 84 -6.36 -10.61 -13.95
N LYS A 85 -5.56 -10.10 -13.00
CA LYS A 85 -4.17 -10.52 -12.87
C LYS A 85 -4.28 -12.02 -12.67
N PRO A 86 -3.86 -12.85 -13.64
CA PRO A 86 -3.86 -14.27 -13.39
C PRO A 86 -3.03 -14.39 -12.13
N ILE A 87 -3.60 -14.98 -11.09
CA ILE A 87 -2.81 -15.67 -10.11
C ILE A 87 -1.98 -16.56 -11.02
N ARG A 88 -0.75 -16.14 -11.33
CA ARG A 88 0.27 -17.07 -11.77
C ARG A 88 0.33 -17.96 -10.53
N GLN A 89 -0.53 -18.98 -10.50
CA GLN A 89 -0.11 -20.29 -10.09
C GLN A 89 1.17 -20.39 -10.89
N ARG A 90 2.28 -20.10 -10.21
CA ARG A 90 3.50 -20.81 -10.48
C ARG A 90 3.05 -22.25 -10.24
N THR A 91 2.43 -22.85 -11.26
CA THR A 91 2.65 -24.27 -11.47
C THR A 91 4.15 -24.31 -11.49
N ASP A 92 4.74 -24.93 -10.48
CA ASP A 92 6.11 -25.40 -10.59
C ASP A 92 6.08 -26.26 -11.86
N VAL A 93 6.37 -25.60 -12.99
CA VAL A 93 6.69 -26.30 -14.20
C VAL A 93 8.03 -26.85 -13.81
N ASP A 94 8.05 -28.14 -13.47
CA ASP A 94 9.27 -28.92 -13.39
C ASP A 94 9.87 -28.87 -14.80
N ILE A 95 10.62 -27.80 -15.07
CA ILE A 95 11.47 -27.71 -16.24
C ILE A 95 12.54 -28.76 -15.97
N GLU A 96 12.42 -29.93 -16.59
CA GLU A 96 13.50 -30.90 -16.60
C GLU A 96 14.75 -30.18 -17.07
N LEU A 97 15.72 -30.05 -16.16
CA LEU A 97 17.00 -29.43 -16.44
C LEU A 97 17.64 -30.29 -17.54
N ILE A 98 17.67 -29.78 -18.77
CA ILE A 98 18.38 -30.45 -19.86
C ILE A 98 19.85 -30.38 -19.49
N ASP A 99 20.43 -31.51 -19.11
CA ASP A 99 21.87 -31.63 -18.90
C ASP A 99 22.57 -31.27 -20.21
N MET A 100 23.22 -30.10 -20.24
CA MET A 100 24.02 -29.73 -21.38
C MET A 100 25.15 -30.75 -21.51
N PRO A 101 25.34 -31.39 -22.69
CA PRO A 101 26.39 -32.38 -22.86
C PRO A 101 27.74 -31.71 -22.64
N TYR A 102 28.35 -31.98 -21.48
CA TYR A 102 29.66 -31.47 -21.14
C TYR A 102 30.71 -32.21 -21.96
N ARG A 103 31.36 -31.52 -22.89
CA ARG A 103 32.49 -32.08 -23.64
C ARG A 103 33.74 -31.96 -22.77
N HIS A 104 34.23 -33.08 -22.27
CA HIS A 104 35.56 -33.12 -21.65
C HIS A 104 36.63 -32.97 -22.72
N GLU A 105 37.20 -31.78 -22.85
CA GLU A 105 38.44 -31.58 -23.61
C GLU A 105 39.61 -31.69 -22.62
N SER A 106 40.49 -32.66 -22.83
CA SER A 106 41.69 -32.85 -22.00
C SER A 106 42.62 -31.65 -22.17
N THR A 107 42.65 -30.74 -21.18
CA THR A 107 43.41 -29.49 -21.25
C THR A 107 44.94 -29.67 -21.13
N TYR A 108 45.45 -30.90 -20.99
CA TYR A 108 46.89 -31.18 -20.82
C TYR A 108 47.35 -32.44 -21.57
N PRO A 109 48.63 -32.53 -22.01
CA PRO A 109 49.19 -33.75 -22.57
C PRO A 109 49.31 -34.83 -21.48
N VAL A 110 48.69 -35.98 -21.70
CA VAL A 110 48.58 -37.10 -20.74
C VAL A 110 49.61 -38.19 -21.08
N SER A 111 50.24 -38.80 -20.08
CA SER A 111 51.15 -39.93 -20.27
C SER A 111 50.41 -41.27 -20.43
N LEU A 112 51.05 -42.29 -21.00
CA LEU A 112 50.41 -43.60 -21.25
C LEU A 112 50.04 -44.30 -19.93
N ASP A 113 50.88 -44.16 -18.89
CA ASP A 113 50.63 -44.73 -17.57
C ASP A 113 49.43 -44.06 -16.88
N ASP A 114 49.25 -42.74 -17.05
CA ASP A 114 48.07 -42.03 -16.55
C ASP A 114 46.79 -42.49 -17.24
N LEU A 115 46.85 -42.75 -18.55
CA LEU A 115 45.73 -43.31 -19.32
C LEU A 115 45.35 -44.70 -18.81
N LEU A 116 46.33 -45.56 -18.53
CA LEU A 116 46.08 -46.89 -17.98
C LEU A 116 45.50 -46.81 -16.56
N GLY A 117 45.99 -45.88 -15.73
CA GLY A 117 45.44 -45.62 -14.40
C GLY A 117 43.99 -45.13 -14.43
N LEU A 118 43.67 -44.17 -15.31
CA LEU A 118 42.30 -43.69 -15.51
C LEU A 118 41.38 -44.78 -16.03
N LEU A 119 41.84 -45.61 -16.96
CA LEU A 119 41.06 -46.73 -17.51
C LEU A 119 40.78 -47.78 -16.44
N GLN A 120 41.76 -48.11 -15.60
CA GLN A 120 41.57 -49.03 -14.48
C GLN A 120 40.55 -48.46 -13.46
N ASN A 121 40.64 -47.16 -13.15
CA ASN A 121 39.69 -46.50 -12.25
C ASN A 121 38.28 -46.47 -12.86
N LEU A 122 38.14 -46.19 -14.16
CA LEU A 122 36.85 -46.22 -14.85
C LEU A 122 36.23 -47.61 -14.84
N ILE A 123 36.99 -48.66 -15.13
CA ILE A 123 36.52 -50.05 -15.04
C ILE A 123 36.08 -50.37 -13.61
N GLY A 124 36.83 -49.90 -12.60
CA GLY A 124 36.44 -50.02 -11.19
C GLY A 124 35.09 -49.35 -10.89
N THR A 125 34.85 -48.13 -11.40
CA THR A 125 33.58 -47.40 -11.20
C THR A 125 32.40 -47.99 -11.96
N ILE A 126 32.62 -48.56 -13.16
CA ILE A 126 31.57 -49.24 -13.94
C ILE A 126 31.22 -50.59 -13.31
N ALA A 127 32.21 -51.32 -12.81
CA ALA A 127 32.00 -52.60 -12.15
C ALA A 127 31.27 -52.46 -10.79
N ASN A 128 31.35 -51.29 -10.14
CA ASN A 128 30.63 -51.02 -8.90
C ASN A 128 30.11 -49.56 -8.84
N PRO A 129 28.98 -49.27 -9.50
CA PRO A 129 28.41 -47.92 -9.56
C PRO A 129 27.77 -47.58 -8.20
N GLN A 130 28.58 -47.12 -7.24
CA GLN A 130 28.06 -46.54 -6.01
C GLN A 130 27.45 -45.18 -6.36
N SER A 131 26.11 -45.10 -6.34
CA SER A 131 25.34 -43.88 -6.62
C SER A 131 25.66 -42.77 -5.61
N ARG A 132 26.74 -42.02 -5.81
CA ARG A 132 26.96 -40.76 -5.10
C ARG A 132 26.09 -39.67 -5.73
N ARG A 133 24.78 -39.80 -5.56
CA ARG A 133 23.86 -38.66 -5.63
C ARG A 133 24.09 -37.84 -4.37
N ASN A 134 25.08 -36.95 -4.40
CA ASN A 134 25.13 -35.84 -3.45
C ASN A 134 24.02 -34.86 -3.85
N ARG A 135 22.80 -35.16 -3.39
CA ARG A 135 21.68 -34.23 -3.46
C ARG A 135 21.97 -33.15 -2.42
N LEU A 136 22.34 -31.96 -2.87
CA LEU A 136 22.41 -30.78 -1.99
C LEU A 136 20.99 -30.49 -1.54
N GLU A 137 20.68 -30.84 -0.30
CA GLU A 137 19.43 -30.50 0.36
C GLU A 137 19.48 -29.02 0.73
N ILE A 138 19.01 -28.18 -0.19
CA ILE A 138 18.70 -26.78 0.14
C ILE A 138 17.38 -26.83 0.89
N GLU A 139 17.44 -26.67 2.21
CA GLU A 139 16.23 -26.54 3.04
C GLU A 139 15.41 -25.33 2.55
N PRO A 140 14.11 -25.50 2.24
CA PRO A 140 13.27 -24.38 1.87
C PRO A 140 13.12 -23.43 3.07
N PHE A 141 13.37 -22.13 2.85
CA PHE A 141 13.14 -21.10 3.85
C PHE A 141 11.64 -21.07 4.20
N GLU A 142 11.27 -21.60 5.35
CA GLU A 142 9.91 -21.50 5.87
C GLU A 142 9.60 -20.02 6.12
N ALA A 143 8.49 -19.54 5.54
CA ALA A 143 8.05 -18.18 5.75
C ALA A 143 7.77 -17.97 7.25
N PRO A 144 8.37 -16.95 7.89
CA PRO A 144 8.19 -16.73 9.32
C PRO A 144 6.71 -16.58 9.68
N ASN A 145 6.27 -17.30 10.72
CA ASN A 145 4.88 -17.25 11.18
C ASN A 145 4.61 -15.89 11.85
N PHE A 146 3.97 -14.97 11.11
CA PHE A 146 3.65 -13.63 11.58
C PHE A 146 2.87 -13.60 12.90
N GLN A 147 2.09 -14.64 13.22
CA GLN A 147 1.34 -14.72 14.47
C GLN A 147 2.26 -14.72 15.70
N GLU A 148 3.40 -15.40 15.61
CA GLU A 148 4.41 -15.46 16.68
C GLU A 148 5.08 -14.08 16.88
N PHE A 149 5.29 -13.34 15.79
CA PHE A 149 5.80 -11.97 15.84
C PHE A 149 4.80 -10.99 16.48
N PHE A 150 3.50 -11.14 16.23
CA PHE A 150 2.50 -10.29 16.89
C PHE A 150 2.42 -10.55 18.40
N ILE A 151 2.42 -11.82 18.82
CA ILE A 151 2.37 -12.19 20.25
C ILE A 151 3.62 -11.69 20.98
N SER A 152 4.80 -11.82 20.37
CA SER A 152 6.04 -11.30 20.96
C SER A 152 6.04 -9.77 21.06
N LEU A 153 5.53 -9.06 20.05
CA LEU A 153 5.39 -7.60 20.11
C LEU A 153 4.40 -7.14 21.19
N GLU A 154 3.24 -7.77 21.31
CA GLU A 154 2.23 -7.43 22.32
C GLU A 154 2.76 -7.63 23.75
N ASN A 155 3.48 -8.72 23.98
CA ASN A 155 4.17 -8.97 25.26
C ASN A 155 5.25 -7.94 25.57
N ILE A 156 5.97 -7.46 24.54
CA ILE A 156 6.97 -6.41 24.70
C ILE A 156 6.28 -5.09 25.04
N ILE A 157 5.24 -4.72 24.28
CA ILE A 157 4.47 -3.49 24.47
C ILE A 157 3.85 -3.43 25.87
N GLY A 158 3.22 -4.51 26.33
CA GLY A 158 2.59 -4.57 27.66
C GLY A 158 3.55 -4.24 28.82
N LYS A 159 4.84 -4.60 28.71
CA LYS A 159 5.84 -4.21 29.71
C LYS A 159 6.09 -2.71 29.75
N TYR A 160 6.13 -2.06 28.59
CA TYR A 160 6.32 -0.61 28.51
C TYR A 160 5.06 0.15 28.94
N GLU A 161 3.87 -0.38 28.67
CA GLU A 161 2.61 0.16 29.19
C GLU A 161 2.62 0.21 30.73
N GLU A 162 3.02 -0.87 31.40
CA GLU A 162 3.15 -0.89 32.86
C GLU A 162 4.16 0.12 33.38
N LEU A 163 5.30 0.29 32.69
CA LEU A 163 6.32 1.27 33.05
C LEU A 163 5.79 2.71 32.92
N ILE A 164 5.02 2.99 31.86
CA ILE A 164 4.40 4.30 31.61
C ILE A 164 3.35 4.58 32.69
N ILE A 165 2.46 3.63 32.99
CA ILE A 165 1.45 3.78 34.05
C ILE A 165 2.11 4.05 35.40
N LYS A 166 3.20 3.32 35.75
CA LYS A 166 3.95 3.58 36.98
C LYS A 166 4.50 5.00 37.03
N LYS A 167 5.21 5.44 35.99
CA LYS A 167 5.79 6.80 35.90
C LYS A 167 4.72 7.91 35.93
N ILE A 168 3.55 7.69 35.33
CA ILE A 168 2.47 8.70 35.26
C ILE A 168 1.60 8.69 36.51
N SER A 169 1.45 7.55 37.19
CA SER A 169 0.59 7.43 38.38
C SER A 169 0.99 8.34 39.54
N GLU A 170 2.27 8.73 39.63
CA GLU A 170 2.77 9.62 40.69
C GLU A 170 2.33 11.09 40.49
N LEU A 171 2.23 11.55 39.24
CA LEU A 171 1.96 12.96 38.88
C LEU A 171 0.58 13.16 38.22
N GLY A 172 -0.10 12.09 37.83
CA GLY A 172 -1.36 12.09 37.07
C GLY A 172 -1.24 12.56 35.61
N HIS A 173 -0.08 13.08 35.25
CA HIS A 173 0.30 13.48 33.91
C HIS A 173 1.83 13.38 33.76
N GLY A 174 2.32 13.15 32.55
CA GLY A 174 3.75 13.12 32.25
C GLY A 174 4.04 13.64 30.84
N MET A 175 5.17 14.30 30.65
CA MET A 175 5.66 14.65 29.32
C MET A 175 6.39 13.46 28.71
N LEU A 176 6.22 13.23 27.41
CA LEU A 176 6.85 12.12 26.71
C LEU A 176 8.38 12.23 26.77
N GLN A 177 8.93 13.44 26.61
CA GLN A 177 10.37 13.66 26.74
C GLN A 177 10.90 13.24 28.12
N ASP A 178 10.18 13.51 29.20
CA ASP A 178 10.61 13.13 30.56
C ASP A 178 10.56 11.61 30.79
N ILE A 179 9.64 10.91 30.12
CA ILE A 179 9.54 9.46 30.19
C ILE A 179 10.67 8.79 29.41
N VAL A 180 11.04 9.39 28.27
CA VAL A 180 12.02 8.86 27.31
C VAL A 180 13.47 9.23 27.64
N LYS A 181 13.72 10.28 28.43
CA LYS A 181 15.08 10.77 28.77
C LYS A 181 16.05 9.68 29.28
N ASP A 182 15.55 8.66 29.96
CA ASP A 182 16.37 7.59 30.54
C ASP A 182 16.49 6.34 29.63
N LEU A 183 15.89 6.34 28.45
CA LEU A 183 15.74 5.15 27.59
C LEU A 183 16.56 5.26 26.29
N ASP A 184 17.02 4.10 25.82
CA ASP A 184 17.67 3.97 24.51
C ASP A 184 16.70 4.28 23.36
N GLN A 185 17.21 4.61 22.16
CA GLN A 185 16.38 4.97 20.99
C GLN A 185 15.32 3.91 20.64
N ILE A 186 15.66 2.63 20.77
CA ILE A 186 14.73 1.55 20.46
C ILE A 186 13.64 1.46 21.52
N ASP A 187 14.01 1.66 22.79
CA ASP A 187 13.06 1.66 23.91
C ASP A 187 12.18 2.91 23.90
N SER A 188 12.70 4.05 23.45
CA SER A 188 11.92 5.26 23.18
C SER A 188 10.81 5.01 22.16
N ILE A 189 11.14 4.35 21.03
CA ILE A 189 10.15 4.01 20.00
C ILE A 189 9.12 3.03 20.54
N ARG A 190 9.55 2.02 21.32
CA ARG A 190 8.62 1.07 21.98
C ARG A 190 7.70 1.77 22.97
N CYS A 191 8.21 2.73 23.75
CA CYS A 191 7.40 3.56 24.63
C CYS A 191 6.39 4.40 23.84
N PHE A 192 6.79 4.99 22.72
CA PHE A 192 5.86 5.73 21.86
C PHE A 192 4.72 4.85 21.36
N PHE A 193 5.02 3.64 20.87
CA PHE A 193 3.98 2.68 20.47
C PHE A 193 3.08 2.29 21.65
N ALA A 194 3.64 2.00 22.82
CA ALA A 194 2.87 1.68 24.01
C ALA A 194 1.90 2.82 24.40
N ILE A 195 2.32 4.09 24.29
CA ILE A 195 1.44 5.25 24.54
C ILE A 195 0.27 5.29 23.57
N LEU A 196 0.51 5.02 22.27
CA LEU A 196 -0.56 4.97 21.27
C LEU A 196 -1.56 3.83 21.52
N PHE A 197 -1.08 2.67 21.97
CA PHE A 197 -1.95 1.57 22.39
C PHE A 197 -2.75 1.94 23.64
N LEU A 198 -2.13 2.59 24.61
CA LEU A 198 -2.81 3.06 25.83
C LEU A 198 -3.90 4.10 25.54
N ALA A 199 -3.66 4.97 24.56
CA ALA A 199 -4.63 5.95 24.08
C ALA A 199 -5.78 5.30 23.29
N ARG A 200 -5.47 4.27 22.48
CA ARG A 200 -6.50 3.46 21.82
C ARG A 200 -7.42 2.76 22.83
N ASP A 201 -6.87 2.30 23.94
CA ASP A 201 -7.61 1.62 25.01
C ASP A 201 -8.30 2.60 25.99
N GLU A 202 -8.34 3.91 25.68
CA GLU A 202 -8.96 4.97 26.49
C GLU A 202 -8.43 5.10 27.93
N LYS A 203 -7.27 4.51 28.25
CA LYS A 203 -6.64 4.63 29.57
C LYS A 203 -5.93 5.97 29.76
N VAL A 204 -5.54 6.60 28.64
CA VAL A 204 -4.69 7.77 28.60
C VAL A 204 -5.14 8.71 27.50
N ASP A 205 -5.14 10.01 27.79
CA ASP A 205 -5.37 11.08 26.82
C ASP A 205 -4.04 11.71 26.41
N LEU A 206 -3.98 12.17 25.15
CA LEU A 206 -2.77 12.75 24.57
C LEU A 206 -3.05 14.18 24.12
N GLU A 207 -2.38 15.12 24.75
CA GLU A 207 -2.40 16.53 24.37
C GLU A 207 -1.03 16.93 23.82
N GLN A 208 -0.99 17.49 22.61
CA GLN A 208 0.24 18.06 22.08
C GLN A 208 0.43 19.48 22.64
N ILE A 209 1.56 19.72 23.31
CA ILE A 209 1.96 21.03 23.82
C ILE A 209 3.30 21.40 23.16
N ASP A 210 3.26 22.38 22.26
CA ASP A 210 4.39 22.81 21.43
C ASP A 210 5.02 21.63 20.64
N GLU A 211 6.26 21.27 20.98
CA GLU A 211 7.03 20.18 20.37
C GLU A 211 7.02 18.89 21.21
N ASP A 212 6.24 18.83 22.31
CA ASP A 212 6.15 17.68 23.20
C ASP A 212 4.72 17.14 23.33
N ILE A 213 4.61 15.88 23.74
CA ILE A 213 3.35 15.18 23.93
C ILE A 213 3.13 15.03 25.43
N LYS A 214 2.10 15.70 25.95
CA LYS A 214 1.62 15.54 27.31
C LYS A 214 0.66 14.37 27.37
N ILE A 215 0.95 13.47 28.31
CA ILE A 215 0.22 12.24 28.53
C ILE A 215 -0.58 12.41 29.82
N ILE A 216 -1.91 12.33 29.74
CA ILE A 216 -2.81 12.55 30.88
C ILE A 216 -3.51 11.23 31.19
N LEU A 217 -3.45 10.78 32.44
CA LEU A 217 -4.12 9.56 32.84
C LEU A 217 -5.62 9.84 33.00
N ILE A 218 -6.45 9.17 32.22
CA ILE A 218 -7.90 9.30 32.33
C ILE A 218 -8.30 8.55 33.61
N LYS A 219 -8.48 9.27 34.71
CA LYS A 219 -9.16 8.71 35.87
C LYS A 219 -10.61 8.47 35.45
N GLU A 220 -11.00 7.21 35.32
CA GLU A 220 -12.40 6.81 35.27
C GLU A 220 -13.15 7.61 36.33
N LYS A 221 -14.02 8.52 35.89
CA LYS A 221 -15.08 9.02 36.74
C LYS A 221 -15.95 7.82 37.05
N LEU A 222 -15.73 7.22 38.23
CA LEU A 222 -16.76 6.45 38.92
C LEU A 222 -17.96 7.37 39.10
N THR A 223 -18.88 7.35 38.14
CA THR A 223 -20.25 7.82 38.35
C THR A 223 -21.00 6.75 39.12
N VAL A 224 -21.26 7.08 40.39
CA VAL A 224 -22.27 6.49 41.26
C VAL A 224 -23.66 6.57 40.61
#